data_AF-A0AAV6QF47-F1
#
_entry.id   AF-A0AAV6QF47-F1
#
_cell.length_a   1.000
_cell.length_b   1.000
_cell.length_c   1.000
_cell.angle_alpha   90.00
_cell.angle_beta   90.00
_cell.angle_gamma   90.00
#
_symmetry.space_group_name_H-M   'P 1'
#
loop_
_entity.id
_entity.type
_entity.pdbx_description
1 polymer ?
#
loop_
_entity_poly.entity_id
_entity_poly.type
_entity_poly.pdbx_seq_one_letter_code
_entity_poly.pdbx_strand_id
1 'polypeptide(L)'
;MQHLYSDTFRTPPTITTSEISVRCSHLLVKHNQSRRPSSWREQNITRTKEEALDLIQKYIEQIKSGEEEFEHLASQFSDCSSAKNGGDLGQFGRAMIVLSNHAPLSPSLLLLLFHLSSVLSIPGSPVLCQSTPFIPGHNLAGEGYNMVTMRRQGAYVIDVKTYLNSNGSCELQHNPLQGNKLQKAPLSVVDWRSYSRCATNLYSSVHTSISSLLQKYTDQDSTEWKLGLDFSKFGGLDVGGTRSNAYSFASSRTREDRHSFSIHTVTCSHYSYRLSNRPPLSSEFQRDLASLPNSYTPSTKASYRLIIATYGTHYINKVYLGGRYRQFSAIRTCLSTLNGFTSSQAHSCLSLGIRLGLGKISLSPSVKTCSNVLENRDTATSSSSGLHQHLSEVKGGTGWMGEIALTHNNSVGFQDWLKTLKDHPDIVQYTLRPLYDLVPKMSQKVGLKAAIHDYFKENGIKSSTTSLNCGSSYPNLDSSCCPRRARKGYLTVTIVRAWGLKGDLIGKTEAYVKMWYANHYRRTHMIRSNYPYWNSRYYLGNVDTHLGLRIEVWDKDVSFDDLLGSCVRYLSRGTHRFTCYAKNGGIEIQYTLTCDRHLTGNQCQQYRPTP
;
A
#
# COMPACT_ATOMS: atom_id res chain seq x y z
N MET A 1 -10.00 -10.32 -46.70
CA MET A 1 -10.19 -9.78 -48.07
C MET A 1 -9.04 -8.81 -48.32
N GLN A 2 -8.33 -9.01 -49.43
CA GLN A 2 -7.01 -8.42 -49.76
C GLN A 2 -7.03 -6.88 -49.82
N HIS A 3 -5.87 -6.26 -49.54
CA HIS A 3 -5.23 -5.33 -50.49
C HIS A 3 -3.71 -5.30 -50.26
N LEU A 4 -2.97 -5.39 -51.37
CA LEU A 4 -1.52 -5.43 -51.55
C LEU A 4 -1.06 -4.15 -52.29
N TYR A 5 0.28 -3.95 -52.30
CA TYR A 5 1.13 -3.00 -53.07
C TYR A 5 1.35 -1.60 -52.46
N SER A 6 2.54 -0.98 -52.47
CA SER A 6 3.82 -1.25 -53.16
C SER A 6 4.96 -0.52 -52.44
N ASP A 7 6.14 -1.15 -52.39
CA ASP A 7 7.42 -0.49 -52.08
C ASP A 7 7.81 0.51 -53.18
N THR A 8 8.36 1.66 -52.78
CA THR A 8 9.31 2.47 -53.58
C THR A 8 10.35 3.10 -52.65
N PHE A 9 11.62 2.95 -53.03
CA PHE A 9 12.80 3.45 -52.32
C PHE A 9 12.81 4.98 -52.19
N ARG A 10 13.04 5.49 -50.97
CA ARG A 10 13.56 6.85 -50.71
C ARG A 10 14.65 6.80 -49.64
N THR A 11 15.71 7.56 -49.88
CA THR A 11 16.88 7.80 -49.02
C THR A 11 16.51 8.25 -47.60
N PRO A 12 17.38 8.01 -46.59
CA PRO A 12 17.00 8.09 -45.18
C PRO A 12 16.83 9.54 -44.71
N PRO A 13 15.74 9.89 -44.00
CA PRO A 13 15.66 11.17 -43.32
C PRO A 13 16.50 11.15 -42.05
N THR A 14 17.31 12.19 -41.91
CA THR A 14 18.01 12.63 -40.72
C THR A 14 17.09 12.56 -39.49
N ILE A 15 17.47 11.79 -38.47
CA ILE A 15 16.69 11.64 -37.23
C ILE A 15 16.74 12.96 -36.46
N THR A 16 15.71 13.79 -36.61
CA THR A 16 15.39 14.86 -35.68
C THR A 16 14.70 14.24 -34.45
N THR A 17 15.19 14.57 -33.26
CA THR A 17 14.57 14.18 -31.99
C THR A 17 13.15 14.72 -31.93
N SER A 18 12.15 13.85 -32.13
CA SER A 18 10.76 14.21 -31.90
C SER A 18 10.57 14.55 -30.41
N GLU A 19 10.23 15.80 -30.14
CA GLU A 19 9.77 16.24 -28.84
C GLU A 19 8.49 15.47 -28.51
N ILE A 20 8.53 14.63 -27.49
CA ILE A 20 7.34 13.96 -26.98
C ILE A 20 6.47 15.05 -26.32
N SER A 21 5.42 15.49 -27.02
CA SER A 21 4.37 16.32 -26.47
C SER A 21 3.20 15.43 -26.01
N VAL A 22 2.61 15.74 -24.85
CA VAL A 22 1.44 15.03 -24.31
C VAL A 22 0.27 15.98 -24.29
N ARG A 23 -0.86 15.60 -24.89
CA ARG A 23 -2.11 16.36 -24.79
C ARG A 23 -2.86 15.93 -23.52
N CYS A 24 -3.28 16.90 -22.72
CA CYS A 24 -3.99 16.63 -21.47
C CYS A 24 -5.38 17.24 -21.53
N SER A 25 -6.37 16.54 -20.99
CA SER A 25 -7.70 17.09 -20.72
C SER A 25 -8.03 16.93 -19.25
N HIS A 26 -8.87 17.82 -18.69
CA HIS A 26 -9.27 17.72 -17.29
C HIS A 26 -10.74 18.12 -17.05
N LEU A 27 -11.33 17.45 -16.08
CA LEU A 27 -12.66 17.74 -15.55
C LEU A 27 -12.48 18.06 -14.06
N LEU A 28 -12.83 19.28 -13.66
CA LEU A 28 -12.59 19.78 -12.31
C LEU A 28 -13.92 20.06 -11.61
N VAL A 29 -14.10 19.56 -10.39
CA VAL A 29 -15.23 19.97 -9.52
C VAL A 29 -14.64 20.65 -8.29
N LYS A 30 -15.01 21.91 -8.06
CA LYS A 30 -14.57 22.71 -6.92
C LYS A 30 -15.52 22.51 -5.72
N HIS A 31 -14.99 22.78 -4.53
CA HIS A 31 -15.73 22.84 -3.26
C HIS A 31 -15.48 24.17 -2.54
N ASN A 32 -16.22 24.44 -1.46
CA ASN A 32 -16.16 25.68 -0.67
C ASN A 32 -14.77 26.01 -0.08
N GLN A 33 -13.94 25.00 0.21
CA GLN A 33 -12.54 25.18 0.63
C GLN A 33 -11.53 25.34 -0.53
N SER A 34 -11.98 25.48 -1.79
CA SER A 34 -11.08 25.73 -2.93
C SER A 34 -10.41 27.10 -2.79
N ARG A 35 -9.16 27.28 -3.26
CA ARG A 35 -8.46 28.59 -3.26
C ARG A 35 -9.29 29.72 -3.88
N ARG A 36 -10.13 29.39 -4.87
CA ARG A 36 -11.15 30.26 -5.48
C ARG A 36 -12.44 29.45 -5.64
N PRO A 37 -13.39 29.51 -4.69
CA PRO A 37 -14.63 28.74 -4.71
C PRO A 37 -15.68 29.41 -5.62
N SER A 38 -15.31 29.61 -6.87
CA SER A 38 -16.17 30.15 -7.93
C SER A 38 -15.70 29.62 -9.28
N SER A 39 -16.59 29.51 -10.25
CA SER A 39 -16.30 29.09 -11.63
C SER A 39 -17.12 29.90 -12.62
N TRP A 40 -16.96 29.58 -13.91
CA TRP A 40 -17.81 30.16 -14.97
C TRP A 40 -19.26 29.68 -14.88
N ARG A 41 -19.52 28.54 -14.20
CA ARG A 41 -20.86 27.97 -14.01
C ARG A 41 -21.54 28.48 -12.75
N GLU A 42 -20.76 28.73 -11.70
CA GLU A 42 -21.30 29.04 -10.39
C GLU A 42 -20.45 30.12 -9.71
N GLN A 43 -21.06 31.27 -9.46
CA GLN A 43 -20.37 32.45 -8.95
C GLN A 43 -19.89 32.29 -7.50
N ASN A 44 -20.58 31.47 -6.71
CA ASN A 44 -20.22 31.14 -5.33
C ASN A 44 -20.50 29.67 -5.04
N ILE A 45 -19.44 28.86 -4.94
CA ILE A 45 -19.53 27.41 -4.78
C ILE A 45 -19.62 27.07 -3.28
N THR A 46 -20.80 26.62 -2.86
CA THR A 46 -21.10 26.32 -1.45
C THR A 46 -20.94 24.85 -1.08
N ARG A 47 -20.93 23.96 -2.08
CA ARG A 47 -20.80 22.50 -1.89
C ARG A 47 -19.54 22.12 -1.11
N THR A 48 -19.67 21.11 -0.26
CA THR A 48 -18.61 20.55 0.58
C THR A 48 -17.58 19.78 -0.25
N LYS A 49 -16.45 19.43 0.38
CA LYS A 49 -15.40 18.65 -0.27
C LYS A 49 -15.89 17.24 -0.59
N GLU A 50 -16.72 16.68 0.27
CA GLU A 50 -17.33 15.36 0.16
C GLU A 50 -18.31 15.33 -1.02
N GLU A 51 -19.20 16.31 -1.14
CA GLU A 51 -20.12 16.43 -2.30
C GLU A 51 -19.37 16.61 -3.62
N ALA A 52 -18.29 17.40 -3.64
CA ALA A 52 -17.46 17.54 -4.82
C ALA A 52 -16.75 16.24 -5.22
N LEU A 53 -16.36 15.41 -4.23
CA LEU A 53 -15.81 14.09 -4.47
C LEU A 53 -16.87 13.11 -4.99
N ASP A 54 -18.08 13.13 -4.45
CA ASP A 54 -19.16 12.27 -4.94
C ASP A 54 -19.55 12.62 -6.39
N LEU A 55 -19.61 13.91 -6.73
CA LEU A 55 -19.86 14.37 -8.10
C LEU A 55 -18.77 13.90 -9.08
N ILE A 56 -17.49 14.09 -8.74
CA ILE A 56 -16.40 13.68 -9.64
C ILE A 56 -16.33 12.14 -9.78
N GLN A 57 -16.62 11.39 -8.71
CA GLN A 57 -16.73 9.94 -8.77
C GLN A 57 -17.85 9.49 -9.70
N LYS A 58 -19.04 10.12 -9.61
CA LYS A 58 -20.16 9.83 -10.50
C LYS A 58 -19.79 10.06 -11.98
N TYR A 59 -19.15 11.18 -12.29
CA TYR A 59 -18.69 11.44 -13.68
C TYR A 59 -17.67 10.41 -14.15
N ILE A 60 -16.75 9.98 -13.26
CA ILE A 60 -15.79 8.91 -13.58
C ILE A 60 -16.51 7.59 -13.90
N GLU A 61 -17.58 7.25 -13.17
CA GLU A 61 -18.37 6.05 -13.44
C GLU A 61 -19.12 6.12 -14.77
N GLN A 62 -19.72 7.27 -15.09
CA GLN A 62 -20.39 7.50 -16.38
C GLN A 62 -19.41 7.39 -17.56
N ILE A 63 -18.20 7.95 -17.42
CA ILE A 63 -17.13 7.82 -18.43
C ILE A 63 -16.66 6.37 -18.59
N LYS A 64 -16.48 5.65 -17.48
CA LYS A 64 -15.98 4.26 -17.51
C LYS A 64 -17.00 3.26 -18.01
N SER A 65 -18.29 3.52 -17.76
CA SER A 65 -19.39 2.69 -18.26
C SER A 65 -19.69 2.94 -19.73
N GLY A 66 -19.19 4.04 -20.30
CA GLY A 66 -19.49 4.47 -21.66
C GLY A 66 -20.87 5.13 -21.80
N GLU A 67 -21.53 5.46 -20.68
CA GLU A 67 -22.79 6.21 -20.65
C GLU A 67 -22.61 7.62 -21.21
N GLU A 68 -21.45 8.23 -20.93
CA GLU A 68 -21.13 9.61 -21.33
C GLU A 68 -19.68 9.74 -21.81
N GLU A 69 -19.45 10.64 -22.76
CA GLU A 69 -18.10 10.98 -23.22
C GLU A 69 -17.43 12.00 -22.28
N PHE A 70 -16.11 11.87 -22.11
CA PHE A 70 -15.34 12.78 -21.25
C PHE A 70 -15.51 14.25 -21.65
N GLU A 71 -15.42 14.54 -22.96
CA GLU A 71 -15.54 15.89 -23.52
C GLU A 71 -16.91 16.50 -23.22
N HIS A 72 -17.97 15.70 -23.32
CA HIS A 72 -19.33 16.10 -22.98
C HIS A 72 -19.45 16.53 -21.52
N LEU A 73 -19.05 15.65 -20.59
CA LEU A 73 -19.11 15.97 -19.16
C LEU A 73 -18.18 17.13 -18.77
N ALA A 74 -17.01 17.23 -19.39
CA ALA A 74 -16.07 18.30 -19.11
C ALA A 74 -16.59 19.66 -19.59
N SER A 75 -17.27 19.70 -20.74
CA SER A 75 -17.87 20.94 -21.25
C SER A 75 -19.02 21.46 -20.40
N GLN A 76 -19.82 20.54 -19.84
CA GLN A 76 -21.00 20.91 -19.06
C GLN A 76 -20.73 21.12 -17.57
N PHE A 77 -19.85 20.30 -16.97
CA PHE A 77 -19.73 20.20 -15.52
C PHE A 77 -18.39 20.64 -14.95
N SER A 78 -17.36 20.85 -15.78
CA SER A 78 -16.05 21.28 -15.27
C SER A 78 -16.06 22.73 -14.78
N ASP A 79 -15.62 22.96 -13.54
CA ASP A 79 -15.38 24.27 -12.94
C ASP A 79 -14.09 24.93 -13.44
N CYS A 80 -13.36 24.31 -14.37
CA CYS A 80 -12.24 24.94 -15.05
C CYS A 80 -12.67 25.67 -16.32
N SER A 81 -11.95 26.72 -16.69
CA SER A 81 -12.16 27.48 -17.93
C SER A 81 -11.87 26.68 -19.21
N SER A 82 -11.22 25.52 -19.12
CA SER A 82 -11.03 24.58 -20.24
C SER A 82 -12.33 23.90 -20.68
N ALA A 83 -13.40 23.99 -19.89
CA ALA A 83 -14.71 23.44 -20.24
C ALA A 83 -15.20 23.91 -21.63
N LYS A 84 -14.91 25.17 -22.00
CA LYS A 84 -15.22 25.72 -23.32
C LYS A 84 -14.57 24.95 -24.50
N ASN A 85 -13.56 24.14 -24.22
CA ASN A 85 -12.83 23.31 -25.16
C ASN A 85 -12.92 21.81 -24.79
N GLY A 86 -14.05 21.36 -24.21
CA GLY A 86 -14.20 19.94 -23.86
C GLY A 86 -13.28 19.46 -22.74
N GLY A 87 -12.73 20.39 -21.93
CA GLY A 87 -11.72 20.10 -20.92
C GLY A 87 -10.29 20.02 -21.46
N ASP A 88 -10.04 20.26 -22.75
CA ASP A 88 -8.70 20.20 -23.35
C ASP A 88 -7.80 21.34 -22.84
N LEU A 89 -6.61 20.96 -22.37
CA LEU A 89 -5.56 21.85 -21.90
C LEU A 89 -4.45 22.05 -22.93
N GLY A 90 -4.53 21.39 -24.09
CA GLY A 90 -3.54 21.47 -25.16
C GLY A 90 -2.34 20.55 -24.94
N GLN A 91 -1.30 20.75 -25.74
CA GLN A 91 -0.09 19.93 -25.74
C GLN A 91 0.96 20.47 -24.76
N PHE A 92 1.50 19.59 -23.93
CA PHE A 92 2.56 19.86 -22.97
C PHE A 92 3.87 19.24 -23.44
N GLY A 93 4.88 20.07 -23.67
CA GLY A 93 6.28 19.66 -23.90
C GLY A 93 7.05 19.53 -22.58
N ARG A 94 8.26 18.95 -22.64
CA ARG A 94 9.06 18.52 -21.47
C ARG A 94 9.59 19.63 -20.55
N ALA A 95 9.13 20.88 -20.67
CA ALA A 95 9.58 22.01 -19.84
C ALA A 95 8.53 23.13 -19.60
N MET A 96 7.25 22.95 -19.96
CA MET A 96 6.24 24.00 -19.73
C MET A 96 5.37 23.71 -18.50
N ILE A 97 5.76 24.29 -17.37
CA ILE A 97 4.81 24.75 -16.35
C ILE A 97 5.09 26.24 -16.16
N VAL A 98 4.39 27.11 -16.89
CA VAL A 98 4.33 28.54 -16.56
C VAL A 98 2.88 29.01 -16.59
N LEU A 99 2.56 29.69 -15.50
CA LEU A 99 1.37 30.46 -15.20
C LEU A 99 0.90 31.31 -16.39
N SER A 100 -0.35 31.13 -16.80
CA SER A 100 -1.04 32.12 -17.61
C SER A 100 -1.56 33.25 -16.72
N ASN A 101 -1.03 34.46 -16.94
CA ASN A 101 -1.81 35.66 -17.27
C ASN A 101 -0.88 36.87 -17.33
N HIS A 102 -0.75 37.44 -18.52
CA HIS A 102 -0.14 38.75 -18.75
C HIS A 102 -1.03 39.84 -18.13
N ALA A 103 -0.49 40.53 -17.13
CA ALA A 103 -0.87 41.88 -16.75
C ALA A 103 0.44 42.68 -16.57
N PRO A 104 0.48 43.97 -16.97
CA PRO A 104 1.70 44.76 -16.87
C PRO A 104 2.10 44.92 -15.41
N LEU A 105 3.34 44.52 -15.11
CA LEU A 105 3.91 44.49 -13.77
C LEU A 105 4.11 45.92 -13.25
N SER A 106 3.46 46.26 -12.13
CA SER A 106 3.72 47.53 -11.45
C SER A 106 5.11 47.51 -10.79
N PRO A 107 5.76 48.68 -10.57
CA PRO A 107 7.08 48.79 -9.94
C PRO A 107 7.13 48.16 -8.53
N SER A 108 5.98 47.98 -7.89
CA SER A 108 5.83 47.34 -6.59
C SER A 108 6.09 45.82 -6.62
N LEU A 109 5.96 45.15 -7.77
CA LEU A 109 6.26 43.72 -7.89
C LEU A 109 7.77 43.44 -8.03
N LEU A 110 8.56 44.43 -8.45
CA LEU A 110 10.01 44.29 -8.49
C LEU A 110 10.61 44.19 -7.07
N LEU A 111 10.03 44.90 -6.09
CA LEU A 111 10.39 44.76 -4.67
C LEU A 111 9.91 43.43 -4.05
N LEU A 112 8.79 42.86 -4.51
CA LEU A 112 8.35 41.53 -4.05
C LEU A 112 9.22 40.38 -4.61
N LEU A 113 9.84 40.57 -5.78
CA LEU A 113 10.80 39.61 -6.33
C LEU A 113 12.10 39.53 -5.52
N PHE A 114 12.47 40.58 -4.77
CA PHE A 114 13.58 40.52 -3.80
C PHE A 114 13.23 39.76 -2.51
N HIS A 115 11.95 39.52 -2.23
CA HIS A 115 11.50 38.69 -1.09
C HIS A 115 11.27 37.22 -1.46
N LEU A 116 11.41 36.84 -2.72
CA LEU A 116 11.43 35.46 -3.18
C LEU A 116 12.84 34.86 -3.07
N SER A 117 13.38 34.83 -1.85
CA SER A 117 14.51 34.02 -1.36
C SER A 117 15.32 33.27 -2.44
N SER A 118 16.02 34.01 -3.29
CA SER A 118 17.27 33.56 -3.88
C SER A 118 18.30 33.73 -2.77
N VAL A 119 18.76 32.61 -2.23
CA VAL A 119 19.96 32.63 -1.39
C VAL A 119 21.04 33.31 -2.23
N LEU A 120 21.48 34.50 -1.83
CA LEU A 120 22.49 35.25 -2.57
C LEU A 120 23.80 34.48 -2.43
N SER A 121 24.25 33.84 -3.51
CA SER A 121 25.56 33.21 -3.55
C SER A 121 26.62 34.27 -3.72
N ILE A 122 27.62 34.27 -2.83
CA ILE A 122 28.73 35.22 -2.86
C ILE A 122 30.07 34.48 -2.99
N PRO A 123 31.04 35.04 -3.74
CA PRO A 123 32.37 34.45 -3.82
C PRO A 123 33.12 34.62 -2.49
N GLY A 124 33.66 33.52 -1.97
CA GLY A 124 34.51 33.50 -0.78
C GLY A 124 36.00 33.55 -1.12
N SER A 125 36.80 34.21 -0.28
CA SER A 125 38.26 34.13 -0.33
C SER A 125 38.74 32.74 0.13
N PRO A 126 39.95 32.28 -0.26
CA PRO A 126 40.43 30.94 0.12
C PRO A 126 40.39 30.67 1.63
N VAL A 127 40.80 31.65 2.45
CA VAL A 127 40.80 31.56 3.91
C VAL A 127 39.37 31.43 4.46
N LEU A 128 38.44 32.24 3.94
CA LEU A 128 37.04 32.19 4.35
C LEU A 128 36.38 30.87 3.93
N CYS A 129 36.71 30.38 2.73
CA CYS A 129 36.24 29.09 2.22
C CYS A 129 36.71 27.92 3.10
N GLN A 130 37.92 27.99 3.64
CA GLN A 130 38.45 26.94 4.50
C GLN A 130 37.72 26.91 5.86
N SER A 131 37.51 28.06 6.50
CA SER A 131 36.88 28.17 7.83
C SER A 131 35.35 28.02 7.82
N THR A 132 34.71 28.24 6.68
CA THR A 132 33.25 28.18 6.56
C THR A 132 32.76 26.72 6.50
N PRO A 133 31.75 26.29 7.28
CA PRO A 133 31.23 24.93 7.24
C PRO A 133 30.37 24.68 5.99
N PHE A 134 30.18 23.42 5.64
CA PHE A 134 29.28 23.06 4.55
C PHE A 134 27.80 23.31 4.89
N ILE A 135 26.99 23.52 3.86
CA ILE A 135 25.53 23.46 3.96
C ILE A 135 25.06 22.10 4.54
N PRO A 136 23.95 22.06 5.30
CA PRO A 136 23.44 20.83 5.90
C PRO A 136 23.15 19.76 4.84
N GLY A 137 23.69 18.56 5.05
CA GLY A 137 23.47 17.41 4.17
C GLY A 137 24.07 17.55 2.76
N HIS A 138 25.10 18.40 2.54
CA HIS A 138 25.74 18.61 1.23
C HIS A 138 26.15 17.31 0.50
N ASN A 139 26.51 16.27 1.26
CA ASN A 139 26.98 14.98 0.77
C ASN A 139 25.86 13.93 0.64
N LEU A 140 24.59 14.30 0.71
CA LEU A 140 23.51 13.31 0.60
C LEU A 140 23.10 13.02 -0.85
N ALA A 141 23.39 13.92 -1.78
CA ALA A 141 23.37 13.64 -3.22
C ALA A 141 24.76 13.18 -3.69
N GLY A 142 24.82 12.46 -4.81
CA GLY A 142 26.08 11.97 -5.39
C GLY A 142 26.54 10.62 -4.84
N GLU A 143 25.86 10.11 -3.82
CA GLU A 143 26.01 8.75 -3.32
C GLU A 143 25.33 7.73 -4.25
N GLY A 144 25.93 6.55 -4.35
CA GLY A 144 25.37 5.39 -5.01
C GLY A 144 24.11 4.87 -4.31
N TYR A 145 23.14 4.39 -5.08
CA TYR A 145 21.83 3.95 -4.61
C TYR A 145 21.43 2.62 -5.23
N ASN A 146 21.06 1.66 -4.39
CA ASN A 146 20.55 0.37 -4.86
C ASN A 146 19.03 0.36 -4.76
N MET A 147 18.38 0.35 -5.93
CA MET A 147 16.93 0.37 -6.05
C MET A 147 16.24 -0.92 -5.59
N VAL A 148 16.93 -2.06 -5.62
CA VAL A 148 16.40 -3.36 -5.16
C VAL A 148 16.27 -3.36 -3.63
N THR A 149 17.28 -2.85 -2.93
CA THR A 149 17.29 -2.77 -1.46
C THR A 149 16.66 -1.49 -0.93
N MET A 150 16.48 -0.48 -1.79
CA MET A 150 16.09 0.89 -1.41
C MET A 150 17.04 1.49 -0.36
N ARG A 151 18.35 1.32 -0.58
CA ARG A 151 19.39 1.81 0.33
C ARG A 151 20.52 2.52 -0.42
N ARG A 152 21.01 3.59 0.18
CA ARG A 152 22.28 4.20 -0.21
C ARG A 152 23.43 3.25 0.12
N GLN A 153 24.48 3.26 -0.69
CA GLN A 153 25.58 2.30 -0.58
C GLN A 153 26.75 2.74 0.29
N GLY A 154 26.80 3.99 0.73
CA GLY A 154 27.96 4.59 1.41
C GLY A 154 29.11 4.95 0.46
N ALA A 155 29.07 4.48 -0.79
CA ALA A 155 30.05 4.78 -1.82
C ALA A 155 29.61 5.96 -2.70
N TYR A 156 30.47 6.96 -2.84
CA TYR A 156 30.21 8.15 -3.64
C TYR A 156 30.65 7.94 -5.07
N VAL A 157 29.76 8.24 -6.02
CA VAL A 157 30.09 8.23 -7.47
C VAL A 157 30.42 9.64 -7.98
N ILE A 158 29.93 10.67 -7.29
CA ILE A 158 30.20 12.07 -7.55
C ILE A 158 31.12 12.64 -6.47
N ASP A 159 32.07 13.48 -6.87
CA ASP A 159 32.85 14.28 -5.94
C ASP A 159 31.99 15.38 -5.31
N VAL A 160 31.72 15.22 -4.02
CA VAL A 160 30.99 16.16 -3.17
C VAL A 160 31.88 16.79 -2.10
N LYS A 161 33.21 16.63 -2.23
CA LYS A 161 34.20 17.18 -1.29
C LYS A 161 34.85 18.43 -1.84
N THR A 162 35.10 18.50 -3.14
CA THR A 162 35.75 19.68 -3.76
C THR A 162 34.81 20.88 -3.74
N TYR A 163 35.29 22.00 -3.16
CA TYR A 163 34.54 23.26 -3.03
C TYR A 163 35.31 24.48 -3.56
N LEU A 164 36.62 24.34 -3.83
CA LEU A 164 37.45 25.43 -4.34
C LEU A 164 37.47 25.39 -5.88
N ASN A 165 37.20 26.53 -6.49
CA ASN A 165 37.41 26.79 -7.90
C ASN A 165 38.92 26.80 -8.24
N SER A 166 39.25 26.78 -9.53
CA SER A 166 40.63 26.86 -10.03
C SER A 166 41.40 28.11 -9.57
N ASN A 167 40.70 29.20 -9.27
CA ASN A 167 41.26 30.44 -8.73
C ASN A 167 41.34 30.47 -7.19
N GLY A 168 41.04 29.36 -6.51
CA GLY A 168 41.04 29.26 -5.04
C GLY A 168 39.84 29.88 -4.33
N SER A 169 38.85 30.43 -5.04
CA SER A 169 37.60 30.90 -4.44
C SER A 169 36.58 29.77 -4.26
N CYS A 170 35.51 29.99 -3.49
CA CYS A 170 34.37 29.07 -3.40
C CYS A 170 33.05 29.84 -3.42
N GLU A 171 31.95 29.11 -3.59
CA GLU A 171 30.60 29.67 -3.45
C GLU A 171 30.12 29.56 -2.00
N LEU A 172 29.75 30.71 -1.42
CA LEU A 172 29.20 30.82 -0.08
C LEU A 172 27.74 31.26 -0.13
N GLN A 173 26.95 30.71 0.78
CA GLN A 173 25.50 30.84 0.84
C GLN A 173 25.07 31.17 2.27
N HIS A 174 24.17 32.13 2.43
CA HIS A 174 23.54 32.41 3.72
C HIS A 174 22.41 31.40 4.00
N ASN A 175 22.35 30.87 5.22
CA ASN A 175 21.28 29.98 5.64
C ASN A 175 20.33 30.62 6.66
N PRO A 176 19.17 31.15 6.22
CA PRO A 176 18.15 31.74 7.09
C PRO A 176 17.61 30.80 8.16
N LEU A 177 17.65 29.49 7.94
CA LEU A 177 17.14 28.50 8.90
C LEU A 177 18.10 28.27 10.07
N GLN A 178 19.35 28.72 9.97
CA GLN A 178 20.39 28.65 10.99
C GLN A 178 20.94 30.03 11.33
N GLY A 179 20.05 31.04 11.45
CA GLY A 179 20.44 32.39 11.86
C GLY A 179 21.29 33.13 10.83
N ASN A 180 21.04 32.91 9.53
CA ASN A 180 21.79 33.47 8.40
C ASN A 180 23.29 33.14 8.38
N LYS A 181 23.67 32.03 9.04
CA LYS A 181 25.04 31.52 9.02
C LYS A 181 25.55 31.34 7.59
N LEU A 182 26.76 31.81 7.32
CA LEU A 182 27.44 31.63 6.05
C LEU A 182 27.94 30.18 5.94
N GLN A 183 27.66 29.52 4.81
CA GLN A 183 27.96 28.11 4.57
C GLN A 183 28.43 27.89 3.14
N LYS A 184 29.31 26.91 2.91
CA LYS A 184 29.84 26.58 1.59
C LYS A 184 29.14 25.37 0.97
N ALA A 185 29.11 25.32 -0.36
CA ALA A 185 28.64 24.16 -1.11
C ALA A 185 29.78 23.53 -1.92
N PRO A 186 29.77 22.20 -2.15
CA PRO A 186 30.66 21.57 -3.12
C PRO A 186 30.41 22.08 -4.55
N LEU A 187 31.41 22.07 -5.42
CA LEU A 187 31.29 22.50 -6.82
C LEU A 187 30.27 21.68 -7.63
N SER A 188 30.04 20.43 -7.22
CA SER A 188 29.05 19.57 -7.85
C SER A 188 27.61 19.91 -7.47
N VAL A 189 27.40 20.69 -6.41
CA VAL A 189 26.08 21.08 -5.89
C VAL A 189 25.65 22.42 -6.47
N VAL A 190 24.44 22.46 -7.03
CA VAL A 190 23.84 23.66 -7.61
C VAL A 190 22.38 23.80 -7.18
N ASP A 191 21.83 25.00 -7.34
CA ASP A 191 20.45 25.36 -7.01
C ASP A 191 20.07 24.99 -5.56
N TRP A 192 20.98 25.20 -4.61
CA TRP A 192 20.65 25.03 -3.21
C TRP A 192 19.61 26.06 -2.77
N ARG A 193 18.60 25.60 -2.03
CA ARG A 193 17.52 26.41 -1.51
C ARG A 193 17.22 26.01 -0.08
N SER A 194 17.04 27.01 0.77
CA SER A 194 16.45 26.87 2.09
C SER A 194 14.98 27.31 2.06
N TYR A 195 14.13 26.58 2.76
CA TYR A 195 12.70 26.89 2.92
C TYR A 195 12.15 26.11 4.12
N SER A 196 10.86 26.23 4.42
CA SER A 196 10.24 25.37 5.43
C SER A 196 8.88 24.88 4.95
N ARG A 197 8.77 23.58 4.69
CA ARG A 197 7.52 22.90 4.29
C ARG A 197 7.25 21.77 5.27
N CYS A 198 6.65 22.13 6.41
CA CYS A 198 6.41 21.22 7.53
C CYS A 198 4.98 21.32 8.04
N ALA A 199 4.00 21.24 7.12
CA ALA A 199 2.58 21.11 7.50
C ALA A 199 2.31 19.80 8.25
N THR A 200 3.23 18.82 8.21
CA THR A 200 3.15 17.53 8.92
C THR A 200 1.86 16.76 8.68
N ASN A 201 1.28 16.92 7.48
CA ASN A 201 0.09 16.20 7.06
C ASN A 201 0.37 14.70 7.01
N LEU A 202 -0.57 13.89 7.49
CA LEU A 202 -0.48 12.44 7.44
C LEU A 202 -0.98 11.94 6.07
N TYR A 203 -0.06 11.52 5.22
CA TYR A 203 -0.38 10.82 3.97
C TYR A 203 -0.52 9.33 4.25
N SER A 204 -1.57 8.71 3.73
CA SER A 204 -1.82 7.29 3.98
C SER A 204 -2.33 6.55 2.75
N SER A 205 -2.12 5.23 2.71
CA SER A 205 -2.78 4.36 1.73
C SER A 205 -2.84 2.92 2.23
N VAL A 206 -3.81 2.16 1.70
CA VAL A 206 -4.03 0.75 2.00
C VAL A 206 -3.77 -0.12 0.77
N HIS A 207 -3.25 -1.33 0.99
CA HIS A 207 -2.74 -2.23 -0.04
C HIS A 207 -3.11 -3.67 0.31
N THR A 208 -3.57 -4.44 -0.66
CA THR A 208 -3.98 -5.84 -0.46
C THR A 208 -2.91 -6.83 -0.92
N SER A 209 -1.83 -6.36 -1.54
CA SER A 209 -0.70 -7.19 -1.98
C SER A 209 0.64 -6.52 -1.68
N ILE A 210 1.70 -7.33 -1.63
CA ILE A 210 3.08 -6.85 -1.50
C ILE A 210 3.44 -5.97 -2.70
N SER A 211 3.02 -6.36 -3.92
CA SER A 211 3.27 -5.62 -5.15
C SER A 211 2.74 -4.19 -5.09
N SER A 212 1.47 -3.99 -4.71
CA SER A 212 0.90 -2.64 -4.62
C SER A 212 1.56 -1.81 -3.51
N LEU A 213 1.90 -2.45 -2.39
CA LEU A 213 2.66 -1.82 -1.30
C LEU A 213 4.03 -1.33 -1.78
N LEU A 214 4.80 -2.17 -2.47
CA LEU A 214 6.14 -1.82 -2.97
C LEU A 214 6.08 -0.74 -4.05
N GLN A 215 5.10 -0.80 -4.93
CA GLN A 215 4.87 0.27 -5.91
C GLN A 215 4.66 1.61 -5.20
N LYS A 216 3.79 1.65 -4.18
CA LYS A 216 3.57 2.88 -3.42
C LYS A 216 4.80 3.33 -2.64
N TYR A 217 5.51 2.39 -2.02
CA TYR A 217 6.72 2.66 -1.23
C TYR A 217 7.82 3.26 -2.09
N THR A 218 8.05 2.72 -3.29
CA THR A 218 9.06 3.22 -4.24
C THR A 218 8.68 4.56 -4.85
N ASP A 219 7.42 4.71 -5.28
CA ASP A 219 6.93 5.92 -5.95
C ASP A 219 6.76 7.11 -4.97
N GLN A 220 6.71 6.87 -3.65
CA GLN A 220 6.71 7.94 -2.64
C GLN A 220 8.08 8.64 -2.51
N ASP A 221 9.19 7.94 -2.78
CA ASP A 221 10.53 8.47 -2.53
C ASP A 221 11.15 9.08 -3.81
N SER A 222 10.78 8.56 -4.98
CA SER A 222 11.20 9.08 -6.29
C SER A 222 10.16 8.77 -7.37
N THR A 223 9.86 9.75 -8.23
CA THR A 223 8.97 9.57 -9.40
C THR A 223 9.71 9.14 -10.66
N GLU A 224 11.05 9.16 -10.64
CA GLU A 224 11.90 9.06 -11.83
C GLU A 224 12.86 7.87 -11.81
N TRP A 225 12.83 7.04 -10.77
CA TRP A 225 13.72 5.87 -10.66
C TRP A 225 13.53 4.86 -11.81
N LYS A 226 12.36 4.87 -12.44
CA LYS A 226 11.99 4.00 -13.57
C LYS A 226 12.65 4.42 -14.89
N LEU A 227 13.25 5.62 -14.96
CA LEU A 227 13.84 6.15 -16.19
C LEU A 227 14.98 5.27 -16.68
N GLY A 228 14.95 4.93 -17.98
CA GLY A 228 15.97 4.10 -18.61
C GLY A 228 15.78 2.59 -18.43
N LEU A 229 14.78 2.16 -17.65
CA LEU A 229 14.38 0.77 -17.51
C LEU A 229 13.22 0.45 -18.47
N ASP A 230 13.32 -0.70 -19.13
CA ASP A 230 12.30 -1.22 -20.04
C ASP A 230 11.47 -2.28 -19.32
N PHE A 231 10.34 -1.87 -18.74
CA PHE A 231 9.51 -2.75 -17.91
C PHE A 231 8.87 -3.90 -18.68
N SER A 232 8.71 -3.76 -20.01
CA SER A 232 8.21 -4.85 -20.86
C SER A 232 9.11 -6.09 -20.80
N LYS A 233 10.43 -5.88 -20.61
CA LYS A 233 11.43 -6.95 -20.55
C LYS A 233 11.47 -7.70 -19.22
N PHE A 234 10.75 -7.22 -18.20
CA PHE A 234 10.69 -7.88 -16.89
C PHE A 234 9.56 -8.90 -16.76
N GLY A 235 8.67 -9.04 -17.76
CA GLY A 235 7.73 -10.16 -17.82
C GLY A 235 6.80 -10.29 -16.61
N GLY A 236 6.32 -9.16 -16.06
CA GLY A 236 5.44 -9.16 -14.89
C GLY A 236 6.16 -9.36 -13.55
N LEU A 237 7.44 -8.96 -13.47
CA LEU A 237 8.18 -8.85 -12.22
C LEU A 237 8.13 -7.43 -11.66
N ASP A 238 7.89 -7.32 -10.36
CA ASP A 238 8.24 -6.12 -9.60
C ASP A 238 9.74 -6.16 -9.31
N VAL A 239 10.44 -5.04 -9.51
CA VAL A 239 11.91 -4.97 -9.41
C VAL A 239 12.41 -3.88 -8.46
N GLY A 240 11.55 -2.94 -8.07
CA GLY A 240 11.86 -1.86 -7.13
C GLY A 240 11.55 -2.29 -5.70
N GLY A 241 12.52 -2.12 -4.79
CA GLY A 241 12.33 -2.37 -3.36
C GLY A 241 12.09 -3.83 -2.96
N THR A 242 12.36 -4.80 -3.84
CA THR A 242 12.10 -6.24 -3.62
C THR A 242 13.00 -6.88 -2.56
N ARG A 243 13.99 -6.16 -2.05
CA ARG A 243 14.85 -6.56 -0.92
C ARG A 243 14.89 -5.47 0.18
N SER A 244 13.90 -4.58 0.19
CA SER A 244 13.79 -3.53 1.19
C SER A 244 13.26 -4.06 2.53
N ASN A 245 13.38 -3.26 3.60
CA ASN A 245 12.78 -3.57 4.90
C ASN A 245 11.26 -3.75 4.79
N ALA A 246 10.60 -2.90 3.99
CA ALA A 246 9.17 -2.99 3.71
C ALA A 246 8.79 -4.33 3.06
N TYR A 247 9.58 -4.81 2.09
CA TYR A 247 9.38 -6.13 1.48
C TYR A 247 9.58 -7.25 2.51
N SER A 248 10.69 -7.23 3.25
CA SER A 248 11.01 -8.28 4.22
C SER A 248 9.94 -8.37 5.31
N PHE A 249 9.46 -7.22 5.81
CA PHE A 249 8.34 -7.14 6.74
C PHE A 249 7.06 -7.67 6.11
N ALA A 250 6.65 -7.18 4.93
CA ALA A 250 5.41 -7.61 4.31
C ALA A 250 5.41 -9.11 3.97
N SER A 251 6.54 -9.62 3.47
CA SER A 251 6.72 -11.03 3.12
C SER A 251 6.66 -11.93 4.34
N SER A 252 7.29 -11.56 5.47
CA SER A 252 7.21 -12.37 6.69
C SER A 252 5.77 -12.46 7.20
N ARG A 253 5.02 -11.35 7.19
CA ARG A 253 3.62 -11.35 7.64
C ARG A 253 2.72 -12.18 6.75
N THR A 254 2.88 -12.14 5.42
CA THR A 254 2.10 -13.00 4.51
C THR A 254 2.38 -14.49 4.67
N ARG A 255 3.54 -14.89 5.23
CA ARG A 255 3.82 -16.30 5.52
C ARG A 255 3.17 -16.79 6.81
N GLU A 256 2.81 -15.89 7.71
CA GLU A 256 2.14 -16.21 8.97
C GLU A 256 0.63 -16.31 8.76
N ASP A 257 0.08 -15.39 7.99
CA ASP A 257 -1.37 -15.22 7.84
C ASP A 257 -1.69 -14.31 6.66
N ARG A 258 -2.96 -14.22 6.32
CA ARG A 258 -3.43 -13.28 5.32
C ARG A 258 -3.44 -11.84 5.86
N HIS A 259 -2.69 -10.97 5.19
CA HIS A 259 -2.55 -9.57 5.58
C HIS A 259 -2.94 -8.59 4.48
N SER A 260 -3.47 -7.45 4.91
CA SER A 260 -3.47 -6.21 4.16
C SER A 260 -2.45 -5.26 4.78
N PHE A 261 -2.01 -4.27 4.03
CA PHE A 261 -0.94 -3.37 4.43
C PHE A 261 -1.43 -1.93 4.41
N SER A 262 -1.01 -1.17 5.40
CA SER A 262 -1.20 0.26 5.47
C SER A 262 0.16 0.94 5.53
N ILE A 263 0.30 2.04 4.79
CA ILE A 263 1.46 2.93 4.88
C ILE A 263 0.99 4.30 5.31
N HIS A 264 1.67 4.87 6.30
CA HIS A 264 1.40 6.19 6.86
C HIS A 264 2.70 6.99 6.90
N THR A 265 2.72 8.16 6.27
CA THR A 265 3.92 8.97 6.10
C THR A 265 3.67 10.42 6.53
N VAL A 266 4.60 10.97 7.30
CA VAL A 266 4.71 12.40 7.60
C VAL A 266 6.06 12.89 7.14
N THR A 267 6.06 14.00 6.39
CA THR A 267 7.29 14.59 5.84
C THR A 267 7.36 16.07 6.22
N CYS A 268 8.57 16.51 6.56
CA CYS A 268 8.95 17.89 6.80
C CYS A 268 10.23 18.17 6.00
N SER A 269 10.25 19.23 5.19
CA SER A 269 11.37 19.56 4.31
C SER A 269 11.86 20.98 4.54
N HIS A 270 13.18 21.12 4.59
CA HIS A 270 13.87 22.38 4.87
C HIS A 270 14.83 22.82 3.76
N TYR A 271 15.43 21.87 3.05
CA TYR A 271 16.40 22.18 2.01
C TYR A 271 16.12 21.42 0.73
N SER A 272 16.61 21.94 -0.39
CA SER A 272 16.69 21.18 -1.63
C SER A 272 17.89 21.63 -2.43
N TYR A 273 18.51 20.70 -3.14
CA TYR A 273 19.52 21.00 -4.14
C TYR A 273 19.59 19.88 -5.17
N ARG A 274 20.34 20.11 -6.23
CA ARG A 274 20.66 19.09 -7.23
C ARG A 274 22.14 19.11 -7.56
N LEU A 275 22.58 18.06 -8.23
CA LEU A 275 23.90 18.04 -8.82
C LEU A 275 23.91 18.78 -10.15
N SER A 276 25.09 19.28 -10.52
CA SER A 276 25.34 19.84 -11.85
C SER A 276 25.08 18.79 -12.94
N ASN A 277 24.86 19.23 -14.19
CA ASN A 277 24.52 18.30 -15.28
C ASN A 277 25.70 17.38 -15.69
N ARG A 278 26.93 17.79 -15.38
CA ARG A 278 28.17 17.04 -15.62
C ARG A 278 29.04 17.13 -14.36
N PRO A 279 28.62 16.49 -13.26
CA PRO A 279 29.33 16.59 -12.01
C PRO A 279 30.65 15.82 -12.09
N PRO A 280 31.74 16.30 -11.47
CA PRO A 280 33.00 15.56 -11.40
C PRO A 280 32.77 14.22 -10.69
N LEU A 281 33.30 13.14 -11.25
CA LEU A 281 33.22 11.81 -10.64
C LEU A 281 34.20 11.69 -9.48
N SER A 282 33.87 10.90 -8.47
CA SER A 282 34.83 10.57 -7.41
C SER A 282 36.04 9.82 -7.97
N SER A 283 37.20 10.01 -7.34
CA SER A 283 38.45 9.35 -7.75
C SER A 283 38.36 7.82 -7.74
N GLU A 284 37.65 7.28 -6.75
CA GLU A 284 37.43 5.87 -6.52
C GLU A 284 36.58 5.28 -7.65
N PHE A 285 35.46 5.92 -7.99
CA PHE A 285 34.58 5.46 -9.06
C PHE A 285 35.28 5.52 -10.42
N GLN A 286 36.05 6.58 -10.69
CA GLN A 286 36.85 6.67 -11.93
C GLN A 286 37.85 5.52 -12.05
N ARG A 287 38.54 5.18 -10.96
CA ARG A 287 39.50 4.08 -10.92
C ARG A 287 38.83 2.73 -11.18
N ASP A 288 37.70 2.49 -10.54
CA ASP A 288 36.95 1.24 -10.71
C ASP A 288 36.41 1.10 -12.14
N LEU A 289 35.92 2.19 -12.75
CA LEU A 289 35.52 2.20 -14.16
C LEU A 289 36.70 1.96 -15.11
N ALA A 290 37.90 2.44 -14.78
CA ALA A 290 39.09 2.18 -15.58
C ALA A 290 39.45 0.69 -15.61
N SER A 291 39.17 -0.04 -14.51
CA SER A 291 39.39 -1.49 -14.40
C SER A 291 38.27 -2.35 -15.02
N LEU A 292 37.13 -1.75 -15.37
CA LEU A 292 35.96 -2.48 -15.83
C LEU A 292 36.16 -3.04 -17.25
N PRO A 293 35.86 -4.32 -17.53
CA PRO A 293 35.98 -4.88 -18.87
C PRO A 293 35.12 -4.15 -19.91
N ASN A 294 35.56 -4.10 -21.17
CA ASN A 294 34.87 -3.33 -22.23
C ASN A 294 33.49 -3.88 -22.60
N SER A 295 33.19 -5.15 -22.34
CA SER A 295 31.92 -5.79 -22.67
C SER A 295 31.39 -6.64 -21.52
N TYR A 296 30.06 -6.72 -21.40
CA TYR A 296 29.37 -7.56 -20.44
C TYR A 296 29.05 -8.93 -21.07
N THR A 297 29.70 -9.97 -20.57
CA THR A 297 29.58 -11.37 -21.01
C THR A 297 29.48 -12.27 -19.77
N PRO A 298 29.18 -13.58 -19.91
CA PRO A 298 29.18 -14.50 -18.77
C PRO A 298 30.50 -14.51 -17.99
N SER A 299 31.67 -14.37 -18.65
CA SER A 299 32.98 -14.34 -17.99
C SER A 299 33.28 -13.01 -17.29
N THR A 300 32.76 -11.88 -17.78
CA THR A 300 32.99 -10.56 -17.17
C THR A 300 31.89 -10.13 -16.19
N LYS A 301 30.82 -10.93 -16.06
CA LYS A 301 29.65 -10.64 -15.21
C LYS A 301 30.02 -10.29 -13.76
N ALA A 302 31.00 -10.99 -13.18
CA ALA A 302 31.45 -10.74 -11.82
C ALA A 302 32.01 -9.31 -11.62
N SER A 303 32.80 -8.81 -12.57
CA SER A 303 33.37 -7.45 -12.51
C SER A 303 32.27 -6.37 -12.55
N TYR A 304 31.25 -6.55 -13.39
CA TYR A 304 30.10 -5.64 -13.43
C TYR A 304 29.23 -5.74 -12.17
N ARG A 305 29.05 -6.95 -11.63
CA ARG A 305 28.34 -7.17 -10.37
C ARG A 305 29.05 -6.48 -9.20
N LEU A 306 30.39 -6.42 -9.21
CA LEU A 306 31.14 -5.69 -8.19
C LEU A 306 30.84 -4.19 -8.23
N ILE A 307 30.79 -3.56 -9.41
CA ILE A 307 30.38 -2.14 -9.54
C ILE A 307 28.97 -1.92 -8.97
N ILE A 308 28.02 -2.81 -9.28
CA ILE A 308 26.64 -2.71 -8.77
C ILE A 308 26.57 -2.94 -7.26
N ALA A 309 27.38 -3.85 -6.72
CA ALA A 309 27.44 -4.11 -5.29
C ALA A 309 28.04 -2.94 -4.51
N THR A 310 29.05 -2.26 -5.06
CA THR A 310 29.72 -1.13 -4.41
C THR A 310 28.93 0.17 -4.56
N TYR A 311 28.46 0.49 -5.76
CA TYR A 311 27.87 1.80 -6.08
C TYR A 311 26.35 1.75 -6.31
N GLY A 312 25.75 0.56 -6.35
CA GLY A 312 24.32 0.39 -6.56
C GLY A 312 23.93 0.39 -8.04
N THR A 313 22.65 0.61 -8.30
CA THR A 313 22.08 0.63 -9.67
C THR A 313 21.88 2.05 -10.20
N HIS A 314 21.78 3.01 -9.28
CA HIS A 314 21.50 4.41 -9.53
C HIS A 314 22.43 5.29 -8.69
N TYR A 315 22.37 6.59 -8.92
CA TYR A 315 22.91 7.58 -8.01
C TYR A 315 21.88 8.68 -7.75
N ILE A 316 22.03 9.35 -6.61
CA ILE A 316 21.12 10.41 -6.19
C ILE A 316 21.52 11.71 -6.89
N ASN A 317 20.64 12.24 -7.74
CA ASN A 317 20.92 13.43 -8.56
C ASN A 317 20.28 14.72 -7.99
N LYS A 318 19.11 14.62 -7.36
CA LYS A 318 18.41 15.74 -6.70
C LYS A 318 17.84 15.28 -5.39
N VAL A 319 17.82 16.15 -4.40
CA VAL A 319 17.33 15.85 -3.05
C VAL A 319 16.44 16.95 -2.49
N TYR A 320 15.47 16.53 -1.69
CA TYR A 320 14.77 17.35 -0.72
C TYR A 320 15.14 16.81 0.66
N LEU A 321 15.63 17.70 1.52
CA LEU A 321 16.18 17.33 2.81
C LEU A 321 15.31 17.83 3.96
N GLY A 322 15.24 17.06 5.03
CA GLY A 322 14.52 17.38 6.26
C GLY A 322 14.32 16.13 7.09
N GLY A 323 13.07 15.86 7.49
CA GLY A 323 12.70 14.68 8.27
C GLY A 323 11.49 13.95 7.72
N ARG A 324 11.49 12.63 7.83
CA ARG A 324 10.35 11.78 7.46
C ARG A 324 10.14 10.68 8.47
N TYR A 325 8.89 10.56 8.91
CA TYR A 325 8.36 9.41 9.60
C TYR A 325 7.55 8.56 8.63
N ARG A 326 7.73 7.25 8.66
CA ARG A 326 6.93 6.30 7.89
C ARG A 326 6.63 5.07 8.74
N GLN A 327 5.36 4.69 8.79
CA GLN A 327 4.90 3.47 9.44
C GLN A 327 4.31 2.53 8.39
N PHE A 328 4.74 1.28 8.41
CA PHE A 328 4.11 0.18 7.70
C PHE A 328 3.35 -0.67 8.71
N SER A 329 2.06 -0.86 8.50
CA SER A 329 1.24 -1.74 9.33
C SER A 329 0.75 -2.91 8.50
N ALA A 330 0.99 -4.13 8.99
CA ALA A 330 0.39 -5.35 8.46
C ALA A 330 -0.85 -5.67 9.32
N ILE A 331 -2.01 -5.68 8.70
CA ILE A 331 -3.31 -5.90 9.33
C ILE A 331 -3.76 -7.32 8.99
N ARG A 332 -4.04 -8.15 9.99
CA ARG A 332 -4.58 -9.51 9.78
C ARG A 332 -5.98 -9.38 9.19
N THR A 333 -6.11 -9.59 7.88
CA THR A 333 -7.34 -9.27 7.15
C THR A 333 -8.52 -10.03 7.71
N CYS A 334 -8.39 -11.36 7.86
CA CYS A 334 -9.51 -12.18 8.26
C CYS A 334 -9.86 -12.05 9.75
N LEU A 335 -8.86 -11.88 10.62
CA LEU A 335 -9.11 -11.58 12.03
C LEU A 335 -9.80 -10.22 12.21
N SER A 336 -9.44 -9.23 11.38
CA SER A 336 -10.11 -7.92 11.37
C SER A 336 -11.55 -8.03 10.90
N THR A 337 -11.83 -8.80 9.84
CA THR A 337 -13.20 -9.07 9.36
C THR A 337 -14.06 -9.70 10.47
N LEU A 338 -13.52 -10.67 11.22
CA LEU A 338 -14.21 -11.28 12.37
C LEU A 338 -14.52 -10.27 13.49
N ASN A 339 -13.70 -9.23 13.64
CA ASN A 339 -13.92 -8.12 14.57
C ASN A 339 -14.79 -7.00 13.98
N GLY A 340 -15.38 -7.19 12.80
CA GLY A 340 -16.28 -6.23 12.18
C GLY A 340 -15.58 -5.13 11.36
N PHE A 341 -14.30 -5.29 11.04
CA PHE A 341 -13.52 -4.30 10.28
C PHE A 341 -13.10 -4.85 8.92
N THR A 342 -13.44 -4.11 7.86
CA THR A 342 -12.76 -4.25 6.57
C THR A 342 -11.33 -3.72 6.64
N SER A 343 -10.47 -4.10 5.68
CA SER A 343 -9.10 -3.57 5.57
C SER A 343 -9.06 -2.04 5.50
N SER A 344 -10.04 -1.41 4.84
CA SER A 344 -10.15 0.06 4.74
C SER A 344 -10.57 0.71 6.06
N GLN A 345 -11.50 0.10 6.80
CA GLN A 345 -11.89 0.58 8.13
C GLN A 345 -10.74 0.44 9.13
N ALA A 346 -10.03 -0.69 9.14
CA ALA A 346 -8.84 -0.87 9.96
C ALA A 346 -7.74 0.14 9.62
N HIS A 347 -7.48 0.40 8.33
CA HIS A 347 -6.59 1.47 7.86
C HIS A 347 -7.01 2.86 8.39
N SER A 348 -8.30 3.17 8.34
CA SER A 348 -8.85 4.44 8.82
C SER A 348 -8.66 4.59 10.33
N CYS A 349 -8.88 3.52 11.09
CA CYS A 349 -8.60 3.48 12.52
C CYS A 349 -7.11 3.68 12.83
N LEU A 350 -6.20 3.01 12.12
CA LEU A 350 -4.76 3.26 12.27
C LEU A 350 -4.39 4.71 11.94
N SER A 351 -4.99 5.29 10.90
CA SER A 351 -4.79 6.70 10.53
C SER A 351 -5.22 7.64 11.66
N LEU A 352 -6.36 7.35 12.30
CA LEU A 352 -6.86 8.09 13.46
C LEU A 352 -5.88 7.97 14.64
N GLY A 353 -5.47 6.75 14.98
CA GLY A 353 -4.53 6.48 16.08
C GLY A 353 -3.18 7.18 15.89
N ILE A 354 -2.62 7.14 14.69
CA ILE A 354 -1.35 7.82 14.39
C ILE A 354 -1.50 9.34 14.51
N ARG A 355 -2.61 9.92 14.03
CA ARG A 355 -2.87 11.36 14.22
C ARG A 355 -2.98 11.73 15.70
N LEU A 356 -3.60 10.87 16.50
CA LEU A 356 -3.73 11.06 17.96
C LEU A 356 -2.36 11.02 18.63
N GLY A 357 -1.56 9.99 18.37
CA GLY A 357 -0.21 9.85 18.92
C GLY A 357 0.73 10.99 18.53
N LEU A 358 0.61 11.49 17.29
CA LEU A 358 1.33 12.68 16.81
C LEU A 358 0.78 14.01 17.35
N GLY A 359 -0.24 13.99 18.22
CA GLY A 359 -0.83 15.19 18.81
C GLY A 359 -1.51 16.10 17.79
N LYS A 360 -1.95 15.54 16.65
CA LYS A 360 -2.61 16.29 15.56
C LYS A 360 -4.12 16.37 15.70
N ILE A 361 -4.70 15.53 16.56
CA ILE A 361 -6.11 15.53 16.92
C ILE A 361 -6.25 15.26 18.43
N SER A 362 -7.39 15.65 18.99
CA SER A 362 -7.80 15.27 20.35
C SER A 362 -8.62 13.98 20.34
N LEU A 363 -8.86 13.42 21.53
CA LEU A 363 -9.77 12.28 21.72
C LEU A 363 -11.17 12.63 21.17
N SER A 364 -11.76 11.70 20.40
CA SER A 364 -13.07 11.86 19.76
C SER A 364 -13.92 10.59 19.89
N PRO A 365 -15.25 10.66 19.71
CA PRO A 365 -16.11 9.47 19.70
C PRO A 365 -15.67 8.39 18.69
N SER A 366 -15.10 8.79 17.54
CA SER A 366 -14.56 7.86 16.54
C SER A 366 -13.41 7.00 17.06
N VAL A 367 -12.70 7.44 18.10
CA VAL A 367 -11.68 6.62 18.78
C VAL A 367 -12.34 5.40 19.44
N LYS A 368 -13.54 5.56 20.02
CA LYS A 368 -14.28 4.46 20.66
C LYS A 368 -14.70 3.39 19.65
N THR A 369 -15.14 3.80 18.45
CA THR A 369 -15.48 2.87 17.36
C THR A 369 -14.26 2.11 16.82
N CYS A 370 -13.05 2.63 17.03
CA CYS A 370 -11.80 2.03 16.59
C CYS A 370 -11.04 1.27 17.70
N SER A 371 -11.62 1.16 18.91
CA SER A 371 -10.95 0.60 20.11
C SER A 371 -10.23 -0.72 19.84
N ASN A 372 -10.90 -1.72 19.26
CA ASN A 372 -10.28 -3.03 18.95
C ASN A 372 -9.01 -2.89 18.08
N VAL A 373 -9.02 -2.01 17.08
CA VAL A 373 -7.86 -1.79 16.20
C VAL A 373 -6.77 -1.00 16.93
N LEU A 374 -7.13 0.05 17.66
CA LEU A 374 -6.16 0.92 18.36
C LEU A 374 -5.48 0.21 19.53
N GLU A 375 -6.22 -0.61 20.27
CA GLU A 375 -5.73 -1.45 21.38
C GLU A 375 -5.11 -2.76 20.88
N ASN A 376 -5.17 -3.02 19.57
CA ASN A 376 -4.66 -4.24 18.95
C ASN A 376 -5.27 -5.53 19.55
N ARG A 377 -6.59 -5.52 19.81
CA ARG A 377 -7.30 -6.56 20.56
C ARG A 377 -8.33 -7.29 19.69
N ASP A 378 -8.31 -8.62 19.76
CA ASP A 378 -9.37 -9.46 19.20
C ASP A 378 -10.43 -9.78 20.26
N THR A 379 -11.65 -9.29 20.03
CA THR A 379 -12.82 -9.59 20.87
C THR A 379 -13.71 -10.70 20.32
N ALA A 380 -13.52 -11.07 19.05
CA ALA A 380 -14.37 -12.03 18.36
C ALA A 380 -13.96 -13.48 18.63
N THR A 381 -12.64 -13.76 18.70
CA THR A 381 -12.12 -15.13 18.91
C THR A 381 -11.19 -15.28 20.11
N SER A 382 -10.92 -14.18 20.82
CA SER A 382 -9.97 -14.12 21.95
C SER A 382 -8.53 -14.54 21.57
N SER A 383 -8.13 -14.33 20.31
CA SER A 383 -6.76 -14.55 19.85
C SER A 383 -5.80 -13.55 20.49
N SER A 384 -4.66 -14.03 20.97
CA SER A 384 -3.57 -13.20 21.50
C SER A 384 -2.67 -12.58 20.41
N SER A 385 -2.91 -12.89 19.14
CA SER A 385 -2.01 -12.54 18.02
C SER A 385 -2.09 -11.07 17.56
N GLY A 386 -3.02 -10.30 18.11
CA GLY A 386 -3.31 -8.91 17.73
C GLY A 386 -3.93 -8.78 16.33
N LEU A 387 -4.61 -7.66 16.08
CA LEU A 387 -5.19 -7.34 14.76
C LEU A 387 -4.14 -6.84 13.76
N HIS A 388 -3.04 -6.25 14.24
CA HIS A 388 -1.98 -5.73 13.39
C HIS A 388 -0.61 -5.77 14.06
N GLN A 389 0.42 -5.63 13.24
CA GLN A 389 1.80 -5.36 13.63
C GLN A 389 2.35 -4.22 12.77
N HIS A 390 3.38 -3.53 13.22
CA HIS A 390 3.96 -2.42 12.48
C HIS A 390 5.49 -2.41 12.47
N LEU A 391 6.04 -1.68 11.49
CA LEU A 391 7.44 -1.31 11.36
C LEU A 391 7.50 0.20 11.14
N SER A 392 8.27 0.90 11.95
CA SER A 392 8.50 2.34 11.83
C SER A 392 9.87 2.64 11.24
N GLU A 393 9.94 3.66 10.39
CA GLU A 393 11.16 4.20 9.82
C GLU A 393 11.20 5.72 10.04
N VAL A 394 12.29 6.21 10.62
CA VAL A 394 12.57 7.64 10.80
C VAL A 394 13.81 8.01 9.99
N LYS A 395 13.73 9.12 9.26
CA LYS A 395 14.83 9.71 8.49
C LYS A 395 15.02 11.15 8.92
N GLY A 396 16.28 11.56 9.08
CA GLY A 396 16.65 12.90 9.53
C GLY A 396 16.34 13.12 11.00
N GLY A 397 16.90 14.19 11.56
CA GLY A 397 16.76 14.58 12.96
C GLY A 397 17.45 13.63 13.94
N THR A 398 17.32 13.97 15.22
CA THR A 398 17.84 13.19 16.35
C THR A 398 16.80 13.11 17.46
N GLY A 399 16.97 12.16 18.38
CA GLY A 399 16.19 12.10 19.63
C GLY A 399 14.82 11.39 19.57
N TRP A 400 14.40 10.85 18.43
CA TRP A 400 13.14 10.08 18.33
C TRP A 400 13.26 8.86 17.42
N MET A 401 12.86 7.70 17.94
CA MET A 401 12.95 6.41 17.24
C MET A 401 11.68 6.07 16.43
N GLY A 402 10.68 6.94 16.40
CA GLY A 402 9.43 6.70 15.68
C GLY A 402 8.38 5.94 16.49
N GLU A 403 8.48 5.97 17.82
CA GLU A 403 7.48 5.36 18.70
C GLU A 403 6.21 6.22 18.77
N ILE A 404 5.07 5.63 18.45
CA ILE A 404 3.75 6.28 18.43
C ILE A 404 2.76 5.41 19.20
N ALA A 405 2.05 6.03 20.15
CA ALA A 405 0.91 5.44 20.81
C ALA A 405 -0.34 5.67 19.95
N LEU A 406 -1.11 4.61 19.70
CA LEU A 406 -2.35 4.70 18.92
C LEU A 406 -3.57 5.11 19.77
N THR A 407 -3.47 5.01 21.10
CA THR A 407 -4.58 5.19 22.04
C THR A 407 -4.55 6.53 22.79
N HIS A 408 -3.41 7.22 22.77
CA HIS A 408 -3.22 8.49 23.47
C HIS A 408 -2.14 9.34 22.77
N ASN A 409 -2.12 10.64 23.09
CA ASN A 409 -1.10 11.55 22.58
C ASN A 409 0.25 11.28 23.25
N ASN A 410 1.28 10.97 22.45
CA ASN A 410 2.67 10.81 22.89
C ASN A 410 3.63 11.64 22.01
N SER A 411 3.19 12.82 21.59
CA SER A 411 3.83 13.62 20.53
C SER A 411 5.12 14.34 20.93
N VAL A 412 5.50 14.35 22.22
CA VAL A 412 6.68 15.10 22.71
C VAL A 412 7.95 14.76 21.91
N GLY A 413 8.27 13.46 21.79
CA GLY A 413 9.44 13.02 21.01
C GLY A 413 9.37 13.42 19.53
N PHE A 414 8.18 13.36 18.92
CA PHE A 414 7.98 13.83 17.54
C PHE A 414 8.20 15.34 17.40
N GLN A 415 7.70 16.16 18.34
CA GLN A 415 7.88 17.61 18.31
C GLN A 415 9.34 18.02 18.52
N ASP A 416 10.05 17.34 19.42
CA ASP A 416 11.48 17.60 19.63
C ASP A 416 12.31 17.19 18.42
N TRP A 417 12.01 16.04 17.83
CA TRP A 417 12.60 15.60 16.57
C TRP A 417 12.44 16.63 15.45
N LEU A 418 11.24 17.21 15.26
CA LEU A 418 11.01 18.25 14.25
C LEU A 418 11.94 19.46 14.39
N LYS A 419 12.29 19.85 15.63
CA LYS A 419 13.18 21.00 15.89
C LYS A 419 14.61 20.74 15.40
N THR A 420 15.05 19.48 15.43
CA THR A 420 16.42 19.08 15.04
C THR A 420 16.65 19.01 13.53
N LEU A 421 15.58 19.04 12.72
CA LEU A 421 15.65 18.76 11.28
C LEU A 421 16.40 19.82 10.46
N LYS A 422 16.53 21.04 10.98
CA LYS A 422 17.30 22.10 10.31
C LYS A 422 18.81 21.85 10.39
N ASP A 423 19.26 21.22 11.47
CA ASP A 423 20.66 20.96 11.76
C ASP A 423 21.10 19.58 11.29
N HIS A 424 20.21 18.59 11.42
CA HIS A 424 20.47 17.19 11.06
C HIS A 424 19.48 16.67 9.99
N PRO A 425 19.35 17.31 8.81
CA PRO A 425 18.41 16.84 7.81
C PRO A 425 18.91 15.55 7.13
N ASP A 426 17.99 14.71 6.68
CA ASP A 426 18.27 13.59 5.77
C ASP A 426 17.32 13.66 4.55
N ILE A 427 17.51 12.76 3.60
CA ILE A 427 16.75 12.73 2.35
C ILE A 427 15.33 12.24 2.60
N VAL A 428 14.36 13.10 2.33
CA VAL A 428 12.93 12.77 2.42
C VAL A 428 12.30 12.50 1.06
N GLN A 429 12.90 13.03 -0.01
CA GLN A 429 12.54 12.76 -1.40
C GLN A 429 13.79 12.93 -2.27
N TYR A 430 13.94 12.13 -3.30
CA TYR A 430 15.06 12.20 -4.23
C TYR A 430 14.65 11.97 -5.69
N THR A 431 15.52 12.40 -6.60
CA THR A 431 15.52 11.97 -8.00
C THR A 431 16.74 11.09 -8.22
N LEU A 432 16.52 9.91 -8.80
CA LEU A 432 17.59 8.97 -9.15
C LEU A 432 17.91 9.07 -10.63
N ARG A 433 19.18 8.87 -10.98
CA ARG A 433 19.60 8.61 -12.36
C ARG A 433 20.35 7.28 -12.43
N PRO A 434 20.23 6.53 -13.53
CA PRO A 434 20.94 5.26 -13.68
C PRO A 434 22.45 5.42 -13.57
N LEU A 435 23.12 4.49 -12.88
CA LEU A 435 24.57 4.56 -12.65
C LEU A 435 25.36 4.59 -13.97
N TYR A 436 24.89 3.85 -14.99
CA TYR A 436 25.54 3.78 -16.30
C TYR A 436 25.59 5.13 -17.04
N ASP A 437 24.80 6.12 -16.65
CA ASP A 437 24.84 7.44 -17.29
C ASP A 437 26.13 8.22 -16.99
N LEU A 438 26.83 7.86 -15.92
CA LEU A 438 28.11 8.45 -15.54
C LEU A 438 29.31 7.78 -16.24
N VAL A 439 29.11 6.68 -16.96
CA VAL A 439 30.21 5.91 -17.59
C VAL A 439 30.66 6.59 -18.89
N PRO A 440 31.93 7.04 -19.01
CA PRO A 440 32.39 7.77 -20.19
C PRO A 440 32.55 6.89 -21.44
N LYS A 441 33.09 5.67 -21.29
CA LYS A 441 33.31 4.77 -22.42
C LYS A 441 32.01 4.08 -22.84
N MET A 442 31.63 4.20 -24.11
CA MET A 442 30.34 3.72 -24.60
C MET A 442 30.17 2.20 -24.46
N SER A 443 31.22 1.42 -24.69
CA SER A 443 31.21 -0.05 -24.57
C SER A 443 30.90 -0.50 -23.13
N GLN A 444 31.61 0.07 -22.15
CA GLN A 444 31.37 -0.14 -20.72
C GLN A 444 29.98 0.36 -20.30
N LYS A 445 29.50 1.48 -20.85
CA LYS A 445 28.16 2.01 -20.59
C LYS A 445 27.06 1.04 -21.02
N VAL A 446 27.15 0.48 -22.23
CA VAL A 446 26.22 -0.56 -22.71
C VAL A 446 26.31 -1.79 -21.81
N GLY A 447 27.53 -2.22 -21.46
CA GLY A 447 27.75 -3.36 -20.57
C GLY A 447 27.11 -3.17 -19.20
N LEU A 448 27.31 -2.01 -18.56
CA LEU A 448 26.78 -1.73 -17.23
C LEU A 448 25.26 -1.60 -17.25
N LYS A 449 24.68 -1.03 -18.32
CA LYS A 449 23.24 -1.01 -18.53
C LYS A 449 22.66 -2.44 -18.59
N ALA A 450 23.29 -3.33 -19.35
CA ALA A 450 22.88 -4.73 -19.44
C ALA A 450 23.02 -5.45 -18.09
N ALA A 451 24.13 -5.26 -17.38
CA ALA A 451 24.37 -5.85 -16.07
C ALA A 451 23.34 -5.41 -15.01
N ILE A 452 22.96 -4.13 -15.00
CA ILE A 452 21.92 -3.59 -14.11
C ILE A 452 20.55 -4.18 -14.45
N HIS A 453 20.23 -4.31 -15.74
CA HIS A 453 18.98 -4.94 -16.16
C HIS A 453 18.92 -6.41 -15.72
N ASP A 454 20.00 -7.18 -15.88
CA ASP A 454 20.09 -8.55 -15.37
C ASP A 454 20.00 -8.61 -13.84
N TYR A 455 20.59 -7.63 -13.14
CA TYR A 455 20.51 -7.53 -11.67
C TYR A 455 19.05 -7.41 -11.20
N PHE A 456 18.27 -6.56 -11.87
CA PHE A 456 16.86 -6.39 -11.57
C PHE A 456 16.06 -7.66 -11.84
N LYS A 457 16.34 -8.38 -12.94
CA LYS A 457 15.69 -9.66 -13.23
C LYS A 457 15.95 -10.71 -12.17
N GLU A 458 17.21 -10.87 -11.76
CA GLU A 458 17.61 -11.84 -10.73
C GLU A 458 17.02 -11.53 -9.35
N ASN A 459 16.68 -10.26 -9.09
CA ASN A 459 16.10 -9.82 -7.83
C ASN A 459 14.60 -9.48 -7.93
N GLY A 460 13.98 -9.70 -9.07
CA GLY A 460 12.57 -9.43 -9.29
C GLY A 460 11.68 -10.43 -8.55
N ILE A 461 10.50 -9.99 -8.15
CA ILE A 461 9.45 -10.86 -7.58
C ILE A 461 8.25 -10.87 -8.50
N LYS A 462 7.51 -11.98 -8.55
CA LYS A 462 6.28 -12.05 -9.37
C LYS A 462 5.26 -11.03 -8.88
N SER A 463 4.78 -10.18 -9.78
CA SER A 463 3.71 -9.25 -9.46
C SER A 463 2.45 -10.02 -9.08
N SER A 464 1.87 -9.69 -7.93
CA SER A 464 0.65 -10.31 -7.40
C SER A 464 -0.56 -9.47 -7.78
N THR A 465 -1.24 -9.84 -8.86
CA THR A 465 -2.45 -9.16 -9.38
C THR A 465 -3.70 -10.02 -9.35
N THR A 466 -3.65 -11.19 -8.70
CA THR A 466 -4.78 -12.13 -8.74
C THR A 466 -5.97 -11.60 -7.94
N SER A 467 -7.09 -11.39 -8.63
CA SER A 467 -8.39 -11.20 -7.97
C SER A 467 -8.78 -12.49 -7.26
N LEU A 468 -9.13 -12.39 -5.98
CA LEU A 468 -9.59 -13.55 -5.24
C LEU A 468 -11.05 -13.83 -5.58
N ASN A 469 -11.33 -15.06 -6.03
CA ASN A 469 -12.68 -15.58 -6.11
C ASN A 469 -12.85 -16.65 -5.02
N CYS A 470 -13.75 -16.39 -4.08
CA CYS A 470 -14.01 -17.28 -2.95
C CYS A 470 -14.91 -18.46 -3.32
N GLY A 471 -15.57 -18.41 -4.49
CA GLY A 471 -16.66 -19.30 -4.89
C GLY A 471 -18.00 -18.91 -4.25
N SER A 472 -19.11 -19.18 -4.94
CA SER A 472 -20.47 -18.83 -4.49
C SER A 472 -20.99 -19.71 -3.33
N SER A 473 -20.30 -20.82 -3.01
CA SER A 473 -20.76 -21.82 -2.04
C SER A 473 -20.49 -21.48 -0.57
N TYR A 474 -19.92 -20.31 -0.26
CA TYR A 474 -19.48 -19.94 1.10
C TYR A 474 -20.18 -18.68 1.63
N PRO A 475 -21.35 -18.81 2.28
CA PRO A 475 -22.17 -17.65 2.69
C PRO A 475 -21.56 -16.83 3.84
N ASN A 476 -20.61 -17.39 4.60
CA ASN A 476 -19.95 -16.70 5.70
C ASN A 476 -18.70 -15.93 5.25
N LEU A 477 -18.34 -15.89 3.97
CA LEU A 477 -17.16 -15.17 3.50
C LEU A 477 -17.49 -13.73 3.05
N ASP A 478 -16.56 -12.81 3.25
CA ASP A 478 -16.57 -11.48 2.63
C ASP A 478 -15.90 -11.50 1.24
N SER A 479 -15.82 -10.33 0.60
CA SER A 479 -15.14 -10.18 -0.71
C SER A 479 -13.63 -10.45 -0.65
N SER A 480 -13.05 -10.45 0.55
CA SER A 480 -11.67 -10.86 0.81
C SER A 480 -11.59 -12.34 1.20
N CYS A 481 -12.61 -13.16 0.97
CA CYS A 481 -12.66 -14.57 1.35
C CYS A 481 -12.38 -14.84 2.83
N CYS A 482 -12.69 -13.88 3.71
CA CYS A 482 -12.52 -13.98 5.14
C CYS A 482 -13.86 -14.22 5.84
N PRO A 483 -13.90 -15.03 6.92
CA PRO A 483 -15.14 -15.28 7.64
C PRO A 483 -15.69 -14.01 8.29
N ARG A 484 -16.99 -13.77 8.15
CA ARG A 484 -17.71 -12.63 8.73
C ARG A 484 -18.03 -12.84 10.20
N ARG A 485 -18.24 -14.10 10.61
CA ARG A 485 -18.57 -14.47 11.98
C ARG A 485 -17.80 -15.72 12.38
N ALA A 486 -17.35 -15.75 13.64
CA ALA A 486 -16.87 -16.96 14.29
C ALA A 486 -18.04 -17.94 14.53
N ARG A 487 -17.74 -19.16 15.01
CA ARG A 487 -18.75 -20.19 15.32
C ARG A 487 -19.59 -20.60 14.11
N LYS A 488 -18.96 -20.67 12.95
CA LYS A 488 -19.58 -21.09 11.69
C LYS A 488 -18.88 -22.30 11.11
N GLY A 489 -19.65 -23.22 10.54
CA GLY A 489 -19.14 -24.42 9.90
C GLY A 489 -20.23 -25.19 9.17
N TYR A 490 -19.81 -26.20 8.40
CA TYR A 490 -20.68 -27.06 7.63
C TYR A 490 -21.07 -28.31 8.41
N LEU A 491 -22.38 -28.53 8.53
CA LEU A 491 -22.94 -29.63 9.30
C LEU A 491 -23.66 -30.64 8.40
N THR A 492 -23.30 -31.90 8.58
CA THR A 492 -24.03 -33.04 8.02
C THR A 492 -24.48 -33.95 9.16
N VAL A 493 -25.74 -34.35 9.18
CA VAL A 493 -26.31 -35.23 10.20
C VAL A 493 -26.90 -36.46 9.52
N THR A 494 -26.62 -37.64 10.06
CA THR A 494 -27.17 -38.92 9.62
C THR A 494 -27.96 -39.52 10.77
N ILE A 495 -29.27 -39.74 10.55
CA ILE A 495 -30.10 -40.55 11.45
C ILE A 495 -29.88 -42.00 11.06
N VAL A 496 -29.15 -42.76 11.89
CA VAL A 496 -28.64 -44.09 11.53
C VAL A 496 -29.73 -45.14 11.75
N ARG A 497 -30.11 -45.36 13.01
CA ARG A 497 -31.04 -46.40 13.43
C ARG A 497 -31.62 -46.12 14.81
N ALA A 498 -32.65 -46.86 15.18
CA ALA A 498 -33.08 -46.99 16.57
C ALA A 498 -33.23 -48.47 16.96
N TRP A 499 -33.28 -48.74 18.25
CA TRP A 499 -33.46 -50.09 18.79
C TRP A 499 -34.35 -50.04 20.02
N GLY A 500 -35.09 -51.12 20.26
CA GLY A 500 -35.90 -51.29 21.45
C GLY A 500 -37.02 -50.26 21.61
N LEU A 501 -37.49 -49.66 20.51
CA LEU A 501 -38.60 -48.70 20.54
C LEU A 501 -39.91 -49.43 20.87
N LYS A 502 -40.77 -48.77 21.64
CA LYS A 502 -42.13 -49.22 21.95
C LYS A 502 -43.03 -48.01 22.21
N GLY A 503 -43.88 -47.66 21.25
CA GLY A 503 -44.97 -46.69 21.42
C GLY A 503 -46.30 -47.38 21.69
N ASP A 504 -46.70 -48.30 20.81
CA ASP A 504 -47.93 -49.08 20.99
C ASP A 504 -47.92 -50.06 22.18
N LEU A 505 -49.10 -50.24 22.79
CA LEU A 505 -49.36 -51.32 23.75
C LEU A 505 -49.34 -52.71 23.09
N ILE A 506 -49.80 -52.82 21.84
CA ILE A 506 -49.90 -54.06 21.07
C ILE A 506 -49.44 -53.79 19.63
N GLY A 507 -48.34 -54.38 19.19
CA GLY A 507 -47.86 -54.25 17.81
C GLY A 507 -46.38 -53.87 17.68
N LYS A 508 -46.00 -53.43 16.48
CA LYS A 508 -44.66 -52.90 16.17
C LYS A 508 -44.81 -51.41 15.95
N THR A 509 -43.97 -50.62 16.60
CA THR A 509 -43.86 -49.16 16.50
C THR A 509 -43.74 -48.68 15.03
N GLU A 510 -44.53 -47.70 14.61
CA GLU A 510 -44.44 -46.92 13.36
C GLU A 510 -43.48 -45.73 13.51
N ALA A 511 -42.21 -46.04 13.77
CA ALA A 511 -41.21 -45.04 14.15
C ALA A 511 -40.83 -44.08 13.02
N TYR A 512 -40.69 -42.80 13.36
CA TYR A 512 -39.99 -41.80 12.54
C TYR A 512 -39.28 -40.76 13.41
N VAL A 513 -38.29 -40.06 12.85
CA VAL A 513 -37.46 -39.10 13.58
C VAL A 513 -37.64 -37.70 13.00
N LYS A 514 -37.84 -36.72 13.88
CA LYS A 514 -37.81 -35.29 13.59
C LYS A 514 -36.49 -34.69 14.10
N MET A 515 -35.87 -33.86 13.27
CA MET A 515 -34.61 -33.17 13.58
C MET A 515 -34.78 -31.67 13.38
N TRP A 516 -34.31 -30.89 14.36
CA TRP A 516 -34.19 -29.44 14.27
C TRP A 516 -32.76 -28.98 14.57
N TYR A 517 -32.28 -28.04 13.75
CA TYR A 517 -31.06 -27.28 14.01
C TYR A 517 -31.27 -25.85 13.53
N ALA A 518 -31.37 -24.90 14.45
CA ALA A 518 -31.85 -23.54 14.11
C ALA A 518 -33.20 -23.62 13.36
N ASN A 519 -33.26 -23.04 12.15
CA ASN A 519 -34.43 -23.05 11.28
C ASN A 519 -34.50 -24.29 10.37
N HIS A 520 -33.52 -25.19 10.42
CA HIS A 520 -33.55 -26.41 9.62
C HIS A 520 -34.43 -27.45 10.29
N TYR A 521 -35.51 -27.85 9.62
CA TYR A 521 -36.33 -29.00 9.99
C TYR A 521 -36.15 -30.14 8.99
N ARG A 522 -35.98 -31.37 9.48
CA ARG A 522 -35.96 -32.59 8.66
C ARG A 522 -36.74 -33.69 9.37
N ARG A 523 -37.34 -34.58 8.58
CA ARG A 523 -38.07 -35.75 9.04
C ARG A 523 -37.61 -36.97 8.24
N THR A 524 -37.41 -38.10 8.91
CA THR A 524 -37.21 -39.39 8.20
C THR A 524 -38.54 -39.91 7.66
N HIS A 525 -38.49 -40.84 6.73
CA HIS A 525 -39.67 -41.64 6.42
C HIS A 525 -39.99 -42.55 7.62
N MET A 526 -41.25 -42.98 7.72
CA MET A 526 -41.72 -43.88 8.77
C MET A 526 -41.31 -45.33 8.45
N ILE A 527 -40.90 -46.08 9.47
CA ILE A 527 -40.62 -47.53 9.38
C ILE A 527 -41.37 -48.25 10.50
N ARG A 528 -42.18 -49.25 10.15
CA ARG A 528 -42.89 -50.10 11.12
C ARG A 528 -41.98 -51.19 11.69
N SER A 529 -41.22 -50.86 12.74
CA SER A 529 -40.28 -51.75 13.42
C SER A 529 -39.88 -51.21 14.79
N ASN A 530 -39.63 -52.10 15.76
CA ASN A 530 -39.01 -51.75 17.04
C ASN A 530 -37.47 -51.55 16.91
N TYR A 531 -36.90 -51.89 15.75
CA TYR A 531 -35.47 -51.75 15.41
C TYR A 531 -35.30 -51.12 14.01
N PRO A 532 -35.81 -49.89 13.79
CA PRO A 532 -35.77 -49.26 12.47
C PRO A 532 -34.35 -48.85 12.08
N TYR A 533 -34.00 -49.03 10.81
CA TYR A 533 -32.72 -48.61 10.22
C TYR A 533 -32.99 -47.67 9.05
N TRP A 534 -32.70 -46.36 9.23
CA TRP A 534 -32.99 -45.35 8.22
C TRP A 534 -31.78 -44.97 7.36
N ASN A 535 -30.59 -44.90 7.99
CA ASN A 535 -29.36 -44.38 7.40
C ASN A 535 -29.56 -43.09 6.56
N SER A 536 -30.44 -42.20 7.02
CA SER A 536 -30.87 -41.02 6.28
C SER A 536 -29.92 -39.85 6.55
N ARG A 537 -29.22 -39.40 5.50
CA ARG A 537 -28.19 -38.34 5.57
C ARG A 537 -28.77 -36.99 5.13
N TYR A 538 -28.59 -35.97 5.97
CA TYR A 538 -29.06 -34.61 5.75
C TYR A 538 -27.89 -33.63 5.75
N TYR A 539 -27.69 -32.92 4.64
CA TYR A 539 -26.76 -31.80 4.55
C TYR A 539 -27.46 -30.52 4.97
N LEU A 540 -27.01 -29.91 6.08
CA LEU A 540 -27.59 -28.69 6.61
C LEU A 540 -26.87 -27.42 6.12
N GLY A 541 -25.75 -27.56 5.42
CA GLY A 541 -24.97 -26.43 4.92
C GLY A 541 -24.22 -25.72 6.05
N ASN A 542 -23.96 -24.42 5.85
CA ASN A 542 -23.25 -23.57 6.80
C ASN A 542 -24.19 -23.17 7.95
N VAL A 543 -23.86 -23.61 9.16
CA VAL A 543 -24.68 -23.42 10.36
C VAL A 543 -23.91 -22.68 11.44
N ASP A 544 -24.64 -22.13 12.41
CA ASP A 544 -24.06 -21.60 13.64
C ASP A 544 -23.84 -22.71 14.65
N THR A 545 -22.60 -22.90 15.09
CA THR A 545 -22.15 -24.05 15.91
C THR A 545 -22.42 -23.90 17.39
N HIS A 546 -22.89 -22.73 17.86
CA HIS A 546 -23.31 -22.58 19.27
C HIS A 546 -24.69 -23.19 19.56
N LEU A 547 -25.45 -23.53 18.51
CA LEU A 547 -26.80 -24.04 18.63
C LEU A 547 -26.82 -25.55 18.93
N GLY A 548 -27.91 -26.00 19.56
CA GLY A 548 -28.15 -27.40 19.85
C GLY A 548 -28.89 -28.12 18.72
N LEU A 549 -28.46 -29.34 18.40
CA LEU A 549 -29.19 -30.29 17.56
C LEU A 549 -30.28 -30.96 18.40
N ARG A 550 -31.55 -30.66 18.11
CA ARG A 550 -32.70 -31.31 18.74
C ARG A 550 -33.16 -32.49 17.90
N ILE A 551 -33.32 -33.65 18.52
CA ILE A 551 -33.83 -34.87 17.90
C ILE A 551 -35.03 -35.32 18.70
N GLU A 552 -36.08 -35.74 17.98
CA GLU A 552 -37.23 -36.41 18.57
C GLU A 552 -37.59 -37.64 17.76
N VAL A 553 -37.92 -38.73 18.46
CA VAL A 553 -38.46 -39.95 17.86
C VAL A 553 -39.94 -40.06 18.21
N TRP A 554 -40.74 -40.39 17.21
CA TRP A 554 -42.18 -40.41 17.29
C TRP A 554 -42.69 -41.76 16.79
N ASP A 555 -43.77 -42.24 17.39
CA ASP A 555 -44.64 -43.28 16.84
C ASP A 555 -45.75 -42.62 16.02
N LYS A 556 -46.22 -43.26 14.95
CA LYS A 556 -47.27 -42.67 14.10
C LYS A 556 -48.61 -43.35 14.36
N ASP A 557 -49.58 -42.55 14.78
CA ASP A 557 -50.93 -43.02 15.13
C ASP A 557 -52.00 -42.44 14.21
N VAL A 558 -53.22 -43.01 14.29
CA VAL A 558 -54.37 -42.57 13.48
C VAL A 558 -54.86 -41.17 13.89
N SER A 559 -54.68 -40.79 15.16
CA SER A 559 -55.17 -39.50 15.69
C SER A 559 -54.04 -38.59 16.18
N PHE A 560 -53.18 -39.04 17.09
CA PHE A 560 -52.06 -38.25 17.61
C PHE A 560 -50.80 -39.10 17.77
N ASP A 561 -49.75 -38.74 17.03
CA ASP A 561 -48.44 -39.39 17.11
C ASP A 561 -47.83 -39.28 18.53
N ASP A 562 -47.32 -40.39 19.06
CA ASP A 562 -46.69 -40.45 20.38
C ASP A 562 -45.20 -40.05 20.37
N LEU A 563 -44.80 -39.11 21.25
CA LEU A 563 -43.38 -38.81 21.47
C LEU A 563 -42.72 -39.92 22.31
N LEU A 564 -41.81 -40.66 21.68
CA LEU A 564 -41.08 -41.77 22.33
C LEU A 564 -39.81 -41.29 23.02
N GLY A 565 -39.21 -40.18 22.57
CA GLY A 565 -37.97 -39.66 23.16
C GLY A 565 -37.50 -38.36 22.52
N SER A 566 -36.77 -37.56 23.28
CA SER A 566 -36.19 -36.30 22.82
C SER A 566 -34.83 -36.04 23.45
N CYS A 567 -33.94 -35.38 22.72
CA CYS A 567 -32.66 -34.92 23.24
C CYS A 567 -32.20 -33.65 22.52
N VAL A 568 -31.31 -32.90 23.17
CA VAL A 568 -30.57 -31.80 22.55
C VAL A 568 -29.08 -32.07 22.73
N ARG A 569 -28.29 -31.93 21.65
CA ARG A 569 -26.83 -32.07 21.69
C ARG A 569 -26.14 -30.85 21.10
N TYR A 570 -25.19 -30.30 21.85
CA TYR A 570 -24.26 -29.29 21.34
C TYR A 570 -23.12 -29.98 20.62
N LEU A 571 -22.88 -29.57 19.37
CA LEU A 571 -21.98 -30.29 18.48
C LEU A 571 -20.54 -29.78 18.61
N SER A 572 -19.59 -30.69 18.40
CA SER A 572 -18.16 -30.39 18.36
C SER A 572 -17.57 -30.75 16.99
N ARG A 573 -16.53 -30.04 16.56
CA ARG A 573 -15.83 -30.27 15.30
C ARG A 573 -15.41 -31.74 15.16
N GLY A 574 -15.53 -32.27 13.94
CA GLY A 574 -15.17 -33.64 13.59
C GLY A 574 -16.39 -34.51 13.31
N THR A 575 -16.16 -35.81 13.15
CA THR A 575 -17.21 -36.81 12.96
C THR A 575 -17.43 -37.54 14.27
N HIS A 576 -18.66 -37.52 14.76
CA HIS A 576 -19.03 -38.09 16.06
C HIS A 576 -20.31 -38.90 15.94
N ARG A 577 -20.47 -39.88 16.83
CA ARG A 577 -21.71 -40.63 17.02
C ARG A 577 -22.20 -40.44 18.44
N PHE A 578 -23.51 -40.32 18.61
CA PHE A 578 -24.11 -40.26 19.93
C PHE A 578 -25.47 -40.94 19.93
N THR A 579 -25.92 -41.29 21.13
CA THR A 579 -27.22 -41.89 21.36
C THR A 579 -28.16 -40.89 22.04
N CYS A 580 -29.40 -40.87 21.58
CA CYS A 580 -30.51 -40.26 22.28
C CYS A 580 -31.43 -41.33 22.82
N TYR A 581 -31.64 -41.31 24.13
CA TYR A 581 -32.48 -42.27 24.81
C TYR A 581 -33.94 -41.96 24.56
N ALA A 582 -34.72 -43.00 24.30
CA ALA A 582 -36.17 -42.97 24.29
C ALA A 582 -36.70 -43.58 25.59
N LYS A 583 -38.01 -43.50 25.83
CA LYS A 583 -38.68 -44.18 26.96
C LYS A 583 -38.29 -45.67 27.01
N ASN A 584 -38.19 -46.30 25.84
CA ASN A 584 -37.63 -47.62 25.65
C ASN A 584 -36.58 -47.58 24.53
N GLY A 585 -35.39 -48.12 24.81
CA GLY A 585 -34.32 -48.20 23.82
C GLY A 585 -33.64 -46.86 23.51
N GLY A 586 -33.24 -46.66 22.26
CA GLY A 586 -32.51 -45.45 21.85
C GLY A 586 -32.34 -45.29 20.35
N ILE A 587 -31.89 -44.09 19.96
CA ILE A 587 -31.63 -43.71 18.57
C ILE A 587 -30.15 -43.37 18.45
N GLU A 588 -29.51 -43.87 17.40
CA GLU A 588 -28.13 -43.57 17.05
C GLU A 588 -28.08 -42.51 15.94
N ILE A 589 -27.34 -41.44 16.23
CA ILE A 589 -27.12 -40.32 15.32
C ILE A 589 -25.63 -40.20 15.08
N GLN A 590 -25.25 -40.03 13.82
CA GLN A 590 -23.91 -39.64 13.42
C GLN A 590 -23.95 -38.21 12.87
N TYR A 591 -22.94 -37.40 13.16
CA TYR A 591 -22.78 -36.12 12.49
C TYR A 591 -21.32 -35.84 12.14
N THR A 592 -21.13 -34.96 11.17
CA THR A 592 -19.83 -34.39 10.82
C THR A 592 -19.95 -32.87 10.80
N LEU A 593 -19.13 -32.19 11.61
CA LEU A 593 -19.02 -30.73 11.66
C LEU A 593 -17.62 -30.28 11.23
N THR A 594 -17.55 -29.51 10.15
CA THR A 594 -16.31 -28.93 9.62
C THR A 594 -16.34 -27.41 9.76
N CYS A 595 -15.35 -26.81 10.42
CA CYS A 595 -15.29 -25.36 10.57
C CYS A 595 -15.06 -24.64 9.24
N ASP A 596 -15.54 -23.40 9.15
CA ASP A 596 -15.21 -22.53 8.02
C ASP A 596 -13.70 -22.25 7.96
N ARG A 597 -13.27 -21.73 6.80
CA ARG A 597 -11.90 -21.25 6.61
C ARG A 597 -11.53 -20.23 7.69
N HIS A 598 -10.27 -20.26 8.11
CA HIS A 598 -9.73 -19.46 9.21
C HIS A 598 -10.37 -19.69 10.59
N LEU A 599 -11.26 -20.69 10.77
CA LEU A 599 -11.84 -21.03 12.07
C LEU A 599 -11.39 -22.41 12.57
N THR A 600 -11.25 -22.53 13.89
CA THR A 600 -10.83 -23.75 14.60
C THR A 600 -11.45 -23.80 16.00
N GLY A 601 -11.05 -24.78 16.81
CA GLY A 601 -11.64 -25.08 18.11
C GLY A 601 -12.85 -26.00 18.01
N ASN A 602 -13.31 -26.48 19.18
CA ASN A 602 -14.39 -27.47 19.24
C ASN A 602 -15.69 -26.96 18.64
N GLN A 603 -16.00 -25.67 18.76
CA GLN A 603 -17.20 -25.05 18.21
C GLN A 603 -16.83 -24.04 17.12
N CYS A 604 -15.69 -24.16 16.43
CA CYS A 604 -15.28 -23.21 15.39
C CYS A 604 -15.18 -21.75 15.88
N GLN A 605 -14.91 -21.56 17.17
CA GLN A 605 -14.91 -20.26 17.85
C GLN A 605 -13.55 -19.57 17.85
N GLN A 606 -12.48 -20.31 17.57
CA GLN A 606 -11.11 -19.80 17.58
C GLN A 606 -10.67 -19.42 16.18
N TYR A 607 -9.82 -18.40 16.06
CA TYR A 607 -9.16 -18.05 14.81
C TYR A 607 -8.00 -19.01 14.50
N ARG A 608 -7.84 -19.36 13.23
CA ARG A 608 -6.69 -20.09 12.70
C ARG A 608 -6.03 -19.25 11.60
N PRO A 609 -4.83 -18.69 11.84
CA PRO A 609 -4.05 -18.04 10.79
C PRO A 609 -3.82 -18.98 9.61
N THR A 610 -4.02 -18.49 8.39
CA THR A 610 -3.67 -19.22 7.18
C THR A 610 -3.19 -18.23 6.10
N PRO A 611 -1.98 -18.41 5.56
CA PRO A 611 -1.41 -17.59 4.48
C PRO A 611 -2.30 -17.43 3.24
#